data_AF-A0A1F6EJ70-F1
#
_entry.id   AF-A0A1F6EJ70-F1
#
_cell.length_a   1.000
_cell.length_b   1.000
_cell.length_c   1.000
_cell.angle_alpha   90.00
_cell.angle_beta   90.00
_cell.angle_gamma   90.00
#
_symmetry.space_group_name_H-M   'P 1'
#
loop_
_entity.id
_entity.type
_entity.pdbx_description
1 polymer ?
#
loop_
_entity_poly.entity_id
_entity_poly.type
_entity_poly.pdbx_seq_one_letter_code
_entity_poly.pdbx_strand_id
1 'polypeptide(L)'
;MDDNRSLDRENTLDVDISKLTGREGSAATMQFLKGLIERYPDSAYAPGVQDELNADRVTYVAKRHDAPIGVVDGIAHGQEFESHSFIIDPRYRGKGVGKVLDEAVHRDFAVSRIVAYPFGQPRSEGTARIEEHMAKLVAYYKTLGYEEDKDAPPSVDPGVPMIWRGPEQVPQLFDRIKALADEISTKIEKGFGEEAATNFFKDGLRFAQELARKHPDTFDLYASYHVLTHSSPPYEAVPGRRAVTRGDFPGEDSVEKFLENHRRQYNV
;
A
#
# COMPACT_ATOMS: atom_id res chain seq x y z
N MET A 1 -11.30 16.67 -36.65
CA MET A 1 -11.99 15.63 -35.86
C MET A 1 -11.48 15.77 -34.44
N ASP A 2 -12.01 16.74 -33.72
CA ASP A 2 -11.62 17.07 -32.34
C ASP A 2 -12.92 17.19 -31.54
N ASP A 3 -13.46 16.06 -31.07
CA ASP A 3 -14.63 16.09 -30.19
C ASP A 3 -14.73 14.83 -29.31
N ASN A 4 -13.60 14.38 -28.77
CA ASN A 4 -13.56 13.25 -27.83
C ASN A 4 -12.85 13.59 -26.50
N ARG A 5 -12.47 14.87 -26.29
CA ARG A 5 -11.89 15.35 -25.01
C ARG A 5 -12.88 16.18 -24.17
N SER A 6 -14.05 16.51 -24.71
CA SER A 6 -15.09 17.30 -24.02
C SER A 6 -15.97 16.44 -23.10
N LEU A 7 -16.22 15.18 -23.46
CA LEU A 7 -17.08 14.25 -22.71
C LEU A 7 -16.43 13.66 -21.44
N ASP A 8 -15.09 13.59 -21.36
CA ASP A 8 -14.40 13.03 -20.18
C ASP A 8 -14.30 14.04 -19.02
N ARG A 9 -14.45 15.34 -19.26
CA ARG A 9 -14.36 16.38 -18.23
C ARG A 9 -15.68 16.67 -17.50
N GLU A 10 -16.82 16.23 -18.04
CA GLU A 10 -18.14 16.48 -17.42
C GLU A 10 -18.51 15.49 -16.30
N ASN A 11 -17.74 14.40 -16.10
CA ASN A 11 -18.09 13.35 -15.13
C ASN A 11 -17.19 13.27 -13.89
N THR A 12 -16.15 14.09 -13.77
CA THR A 12 -15.38 14.19 -12.53
C THR A 12 -16.13 15.06 -11.55
N LEU A 13 -16.77 14.42 -10.57
CA LEU A 13 -17.38 15.08 -9.44
C LEU A 13 -16.27 15.85 -8.69
N ASP A 14 -16.49 17.13 -8.41
CA ASP A 14 -15.60 17.91 -7.55
C ASP A 14 -15.74 17.39 -6.10
N VAL A 15 -14.66 16.82 -5.57
CA VAL A 15 -14.64 16.12 -4.27
C VAL A 15 -13.46 16.60 -3.46
N ASP A 16 -13.75 17.18 -2.31
CA ASP A 16 -12.76 17.53 -1.30
C ASP A 16 -12.59 16.38 -0.30
N ILE A 17 -11.36 16.15 0.16
CA ILE A 17 -11.07 15.19 1.21
C ILE A 17 -10.67 15.91 2.49
N SER A 18 -11.32 15.56 3.60
CA SER A 18 -10.89 15.95 4.95
C SER A 18 -10.37 14.71 5.70
N LYS A 19 -9.19 14.80 6.28
CA LYS A 19 -8.66 13.80 7.22
C LYS A 19 -8.96 14.22 8.65
N LEU A 20 -9.50 13.31 9.44
CA LEU A 20 -9.84 13.49 10.85
C LEU A 20 -9.24 12.32 11.65
N THR A 21 -8.96 12.53 12.93
CA THR A 21 -8.37 11.51 13.81
C THR A 21 -9.14 11.39 15.12
N GLY A 22 -8.99 10.23 15.76
CA GLY A 22 -9.59 9.94 17.06
C GLY A 22 -11.09 10.25 17.10
N ARG A 23 -11.49 11.04 18.10
CA ARG A 23 -12.90 11.35 18.38
C ARG A 23 -13.60 12.13 17.26
N GLU A 24 -12.89 13.03 16.59
CA GLU A 24 -13.47 13.80 15.47
C GLU A 24 -13.78 12.89 14.28
N GLY A 25 -12.90 11.92 14.00
CA GLY A 25 -13.13 10.91 12.98
C GLY A 25 -14.34 10.04 13.28
N SER A 26 -14.43 9.49 14.50
CA SER A 26 -15.61 8.72 14.94
C SER A 26 -16.91 9.52 14.81
N ALA A 27 -16.90 10.78 15.26
CA ALA A 27 -18.07 11.64 15.18
C ALA A 27 -18.51 11.89 13.74
N ALA A 28 -17.56 12.10 12.82
CA ALA A 28 -17.85 12.30 11.40
C ALA A 28 -18.46 11.05 10.74
N THR A 29 -17.90 9.86 10.99
CA THR A 29 -18.48 8.59 10.50
C THR A 29 -19.90 8.41 11.02
N MET A 30 -20.13 8.62 12.32
CA MET A 30 -21.44 8.44 12.95
C MET A 30 -22.48 9.44 12.42
N GLN A 31 -22.09 10.71 12.23
CA GLN A 31 -22.97 11.71 11.65
C GLN A 31 -23.33 11.37 10.20
N PHE A 32 -22.36 10.88 9.41
CA PHE A 32 -22.61 10.44 8.06
C PHE A 32 -23.57 9.25 8.02
N LEU A 33 -23.35 8.25 8.88
CA LEU A 33 -24.23 7.07 9.00
C LEU A 33 -25.66 7.44 9.37
N LYS A 34 -25.82 8.34 10.34
CA LYS A 34 -27.14 8.84 10.76
C LYS A 34 -27.89 9.47 9.58
N GLY A 35 -27.20 10.29 8.78
CA GLY A 35 -27.78 10.88 7.57
C GLY A 35 -28.18 9.85 6.52
N LEU A 36 -27.47 8.72 6.41
CA LEU A 36 -27.87 7.61 5.53
C LEU A 36 -29.09 6.87 6.07
N ILE A 37 -29.16 6.59 7.37
CA ILE A 37 -30.32 5.95 8.01
C ILE A 37 -31.59 6.78 7.79
N GLU A 38 -31.51 8.09 7.99
CA GLU A 38 -32.64 9.01 7.79
C GLU A 38 -33.08 9.08 6.32
N ARG A 39 -32.12 9.02 5.38
CA ARG A 39 -32.40 9.12 3.94
C ARG A 39 -32.85 7.80 3.31
N TYR A 40 -32.44 6.67 3.87
CA TYR A 40 -32.68 5.32 3.36
C TYR A 40 -33.21 4.40 4.47
N PRO A 41 -34.45 4.62 4.94
CA PRO A 41 -35.00 3.89 6.10
C PRO A 41 -35.16 2.38 5.86
N ASP A 42 -35.30 1.96 4.60
CA ASP A 42 -35.47 0.56 4.21
C ASP A 42 -34.13 -0.19 4.06
N SER A 43 -33.00 0.52 4.16
CA SER A 43 -31.65 -0.06 4.14
C SER A 43 -31.20 -0.49 5.54
N ALA A 44 -30.44 -1.58 5.59
CA ALA A 44 -29.80 -2.10 6.79
C ALA A 44 -28.49 -1.34 7.09
N TYR A 45 -28.59 -0.02 7.28
CA TYR A 45 -27.51 0.74 7.90
C TYR A 45 -27.63 0.56 9.42
N ALA A 46 -26.67 -0.13 10.04
CA ALA A 46 -26.61 -0.27 11.48
C ALA A 46 -25.62 0.74 12.06
N PRO A 47 -25.97 1.54 13.08
CA PRO A 47 -24.98 2.31 13.82
C PRO A 47 -24.06 1.31 14.52
N GLY A 48 -22.87 1.10 13.95
CA GLY A 48 -21.82 0.35 14.63
C GLY A 48 -21.46 1.09 15.92
N VAL A 49 -21.30 0.35 17.01
CA VAL A 49 -20.67 0.89 18.22
C VAL A 49 -19.18 1.04 17.88
N GLN A 50 -18.80 2.16 17.27
CA GLN A 50 -17.39 2.49 17.08
C GLN A 50 -16.87 3.09 18.37
N ASP A 51 -15.93 2.38 18.99
CA ASP A 51 -15.29 2.78 20.25
C ASP A 51 -14.80 4.23 20.14
N GLU A 52 -15.45 5.16 20.85
CA GLU A 52 -15.33 6.61 20.65
C GLU A 52 -13.95 7.17 21.03
N LEU A 53 -13.05 6.32 21.54
CA LEU A 53 -11.82 6.72 22.22
C LEU A 53 -10.52 6.16 21.62
N ASN A 54 -10.57 5.50 20.46
CA ASN A 54 -9.33 5.01 19.85
C ASN A 54 -8.54 6.17 19.21
N ALA A 55 -7.43 6.58 19.84
CA ALA A 55 -6.57 7.65 19.36
C ALA A 55 -5.92 7.36 18.00
N ASP A 56 -5.74 6.08 17.66
CA ASP A 56 -5.15 5.62 16.40
C ASP A 56 -6.18 5.56 15.27
N ARG A 57 -7.43 5.94 15.54
CA ARG A 57 -8.47 6.02 14.52
C ARG A 57 -8.18 7.13 13.53
N VAL A 58 -8.30 6.80 12.25
CA VAL A 58 -8.17 7.75 11.15
C VAL A 58 -9.39 7.63 10.25
N THR A 59 -9.97 8.78 9.91
CA THR A 59 -11.17 8.90 9.07
C THR A 59 -10.92 9.88 7.95
N TYR A 60 -11.21 9.47 6.72
CA TYR A 60 -11.24 10.34 5.55
C TYR A 60 -12.69 10.57 5.13
N VAL A 61 -13.07 11.83 4.98
CA VAL A 61 -14.41 12.24 4.58
C VAL A 61 -14.34 12.88 3.21
N ALA A 62 -15.04 12.31 2.24
CA ALA A 62 -15.28 12.91 0.95
C ALA A 62 -16.44 13.89 1.05
N LYS A 63 -16.24 15.12 0.59
CA LYS A 63 -17.21 16.21 0.64
C LYS A 63 -17.45 16.78 -0.74
N ARG A 64 -18.67 17.25 -0.96
CA ARG A 64 -19.03 18.07 -2.12
C ARG A 64 -19.78 19.30 -1.61
N HIS A 65 -19.23 20.48 -1.85
CA HIS A 65 -19.77 21.74 -1.32
C HIS A 65 -20.05 21.63 0.20
N ASP A 66 -19.04 21.20 0.96
CA ASP A 66 -19.07 20.94 2.41
C ASP A 66 -19.99 19.81 2.90
N ALA A 67 -20.85 19.24 2.05
CA ALA A 67 -21.70 18.11 2.43
C ALA A 67 -20.93 16.79 2.32
N PRO A 68 -20.91 15.94 3.37
CA PRO A 68 -20.27 14.62 3.30
C PRO A 68 -21.03 13.70 2.34
N ILE A 69 -20.31 13.05 1.44
CA ILE A 69 -20.83 12.14 0.40
C ILE A 69 -20.23 10.73 0.49
N GLY A 70 -19.18 10.55 1.28
CA GLY A 70 -18.58 9.27 1.58
C GLY A 70 -17.57 9.36 2.72
N VAL A 71 -17.31 8.23 3.37
CA VAL A 71 -16.32 8.09 4.43
C VAL A 71 -15.55 6.80 4.25
N VAL A 72 -14.27 6.81 4.58
CA VAL A 72 -13.51 5.61 4.92
C VAL A 72 -12.87 5.83 6.30
N ASP A 73 -13.09 4.92 7.23
CA ASP A 73 -12.51 4.96 8.56
C ASP A 73 -11.98 3.61 9.00
N GLY A 74 -10.99 3.66 9.88
CA GLY A 74 -10.23 2.52 10.33
C GLY A 74 -9.24 2.88 11.42
N ILE A 75 -8.42 1.91 11.79
CA ILE A 75 -7.35 2.08 12.77
C ILE A 75 -6.00 2.07 12.05
N ALA A 76 -5.13 3.00 12.45
CA ALA A 76 -3.75 3.05 11.99
C ALA A 76 -2.85 2.18 12.89
N HIS A 77 -2.10 1.28 12.27
CA HIS A 77 -1.06 0.48 12.90
C HIS A 77 0.29 0.82 12.24
N GLY A 78 0.84 1.99 12.61
CA GLY A 78 2.04 2.52 11.99
C GLY A 78 1.81 2.86 10.51
N GLN A 79 2.38 2.06 9.61
CA GLN A 79 2.25 2.22 8.15
C GLN A 79 1.11 1.37 7.55
N GLU A 80 0.38 0.63 8.39
CA GLU A 80 -0.78 -0.16 7.97
C GLU A 80 -2.09 0.53 8.39
N PHE A 81 -3.09 0.47 7.53
CA PHE A 81 -4.44 0.91 7.82
C PHE A 81 -5.40 -0.27 7.78
N GLU A 82 -6.16 -0.47 8.85
CA GLU A 82 -7.23 -1.47 8.92
C GLU A 82 -8.57 -0.77 8.81
N SER A 83 -9.22 -0.88 7.64
CA SER A 83 -10.51 -0.26 7.37
C SER A 83 -11.63 -0.97 8.12
N HIS A 84 -12.36 -0.22 8.95
CA HIS A 84 -13.56 -0.68 9.64
C HIS A 84 -14.84 -0.32 8.87
N SER A 85 -14.82 0.74 8.08
CA SER A 85 -15.97 1.15 7.28
C SER A 85 -15.52 1.91 6.04
N PHE A 86 -16.10 1.54 4.90
CA PHE A 86 -15.92 2.24 3.63
C PHE A 86 -17.31 2.43 3.03
N ILE A 87 -17.84 3.65 3.12
CA ILE A 87 -19.25 3.92 2.87
C ILE A 87 -19.38 5.12 1.93
N ILE A 88 -20.11 4.92 0.83
CA ILE A 88 -20.44 5.97 -0.13
C ILE A 88 -21.96 6.08 -0.19
N ASP A 89 -22.46 7.32 -0.09
CA ASP A 89 -23.87 7.61 -0.28
C ASP A 89 -24.33 7.07 -1.65
N PRO A 90 -25.41 6.27 -1.72
CA PRO A 90 -25.90 5.67 -2.96
C PRO A 90 -25.99 6.62 -4.16
N ARG A 91 -26.31 7.91 -3.95
CA ARG A 91 -26.45 8.92 -5.02
C ARG A 91 -25.12 9.27 -5.69
N TYR A 92 -23.99 8.93 -5.07
CA TYR A 92 -22.65 9.26 -5.51
C TYR A 92 -21.80 8.04 -5.88
N ARG A 93 -22.36 6.83 -5.76
CA ARG A 93 -21.72 5.60 -6.25
C ARG A 93 -21.54 5.66 -7.77
N GLY A 94 -20.44 5.09 -8.26
CA GLY A 94 -20.09 5.12 -9.69
C GLY A 94 -19.55 6.47 -10.20
N LYS A 95 -19.36 7.47 -9.32
CA LYS A 95 -18.88 8.82 -9.68
C LYS A 95 -17.44 9.09 -9.21
N GLY A 96 -16.64 8.05 -9.04
CA GLY A 96 -15.23 8.17 -8.62
C GLY A 96 -14.97 8.42 -7.14
N VAL A 97 -15.98 8.69 -6.31
CA VAL A 97 -15.81 8.99 -4.86
C VAL A 97 -15.00 7.93 -4.13
N GLY A 98 -15.26 6.65 -4.40
CA GLY A 98 -14.53 5.56 -3.76
C GLY A 98 -13.05 5.54 -4.13
N LYS A 99 -12.71 5.84 -5.38
CA LYS A 99 -11.31 5.93 -5.81
C LYS A 99 -10.60 7.07 -5.09
N VAL A 100 -11.22 8.24 -4.97
CA VAL A 100 -10.62 9.41 -4.28
C VAL A 100 -10.41 9.15 -2.78
N LEU A 101 -11.36 8.47 -2.12
CA LEU A 101 -11.22 8.05 -0.71
C LEU A 101 -10.07 7.06 -0.53
N ASP A 102 -9.98 6.07 -1.42
CA ASP A 102 -8.94 5.03 -1.38
C ASP A 102 -7.54 5.62 -1.63
N GLU A 103 -7.40 6.50 -2.63
CA GLU A 103 -6.17 7.25 -2.89
C GLU A 103 -5.74 8.11 -1.69
N ALA A 104 -6.70 8.64 -0.92
CA ALA A 104 -6.38 9.39 0.29
C ALA A 104 -5.78 8.49 1.38
N VAL A 105 -6.26 7.26 1.54
CA VAL A 105 -5.67 6.27 2.44
C VAL A 105 -4.26 5.89 1.96
N HIS A 106 -4.09 5.60 0.67
CA HIS A 106 -2.82 5.15 0.08
C HIS A 106 -1.71 6.20 0.13
N ARG A 107 -2.04 7.49 0.23
CA ARG A 107 -1.04 8.55 0.45
C ARG A 107 -0.39 8.47 1.83
N ASP A 108 -1.12 7.97 2.82
CA ASP A 108 -0.71 8.02 4.21
C ASP A 108 -0.22 6.67 4.74
N PHE A 109 -0.56 5.58 4.05
CA PHE A 109 -0.28 4.21 4.48
C PHE A 109 0.33 3.39 3.35
N ALA A 110 1.29 2.53 3.71
CA ALA A 110 1.93 1.61 2.76
C ALA A 110 1.16 0.29 2.60
N VAL A 111 0.29 -0.03 3.56
CA VAL A 111 -0.60 -1.20 3.49
C VAL A 111 -2.00 -0.75 3.89
N SER A 112 -3.01 -1.19 3.14
CA SER A 112 -4.41 -0.98 3.47
C SER A 112 -5.14 -2.32 3.46
N ARG A 113 -5.81 -2.65 4.56
CA ARG A 113 -6.67 -3.84 4.68
C ARG A 113 -8.12 -3.41 4.72
N ILE A 114 -8.96 -4.13 3.99
CA ILE A 114 -10.40 -3.89 3.94
C ILE A 114 -11.16 -5.19 3.80
N VAL A 115 -12.34 -5.28 4.41
CA VAL A 115 -13.25 -6.40 4.20
C VAL A 115 -14.27 -6.02 3.12
N ALA A 116 -14.30 -6.79 2.03
CA ALA A 116 -15.33 -6.66 1.01
C ALA A 116 -16.64 -7.25 1.52
N TYR A 117 -17.44 -6.39 2.16
CA TYR A 117 -18.78 -6.72 2.64
C TYR A 117 -19.79 -5.67 2.20
N PRO A 118 -20.91 -6.05 1.55
CA PRO A 118 -21.93 -5.11 1.12
C PRO A 118 -22.70 -4.53 2.32
N PHE A 119 -22.34 -3.31 2.72
CA PHE A 119 -23.02 -2.57 3.78
C PHE A 119 -24.25 -1.79 3.26
N GLY A 120 -25.30 -1.67 4.09
CA GLY A 120 -26.46 -0.83 3.78
C GLY A 120 -27.45 -1.40 2.75
N GLN A 121 -27.45 -2.72 2.56
CA GLN A 121 -28.38 -3.39 1.64
C GLN A 121 -29.84 -3.28 2.11
N PRO A 122 -30.83 -3.33 1.22
CA PRO A 122 -32.25 -3.35 1.62
C PRO A 122 -32.52 -4.46 2.64
N ARG A 123 -33.30 -4.19 3.67
CA ARG A 123 -33.63 -5.18 4.73
C ARG A 123 -34.38 -6.40 4.19
N SER A 124 -35.03 -6.27 3.04
CA SER A 124 -35.75 -7.34 2.36
C SER A 124 -34.85 -8.21 1.47
N GLU A 125 -33.55 -7.94 1.41
CA GLU A 125 -32.66 -8.60 0.47
C GLU A 125 -32.22 -10.00 0.98
N GLY A 126 -32.37 -11.01 0.13
CA GLY A 126 -32.00 -12.39 0.45
C GLY A 126 -30.49 -12.66 0.30
N THR A 127 -30.01 -13.73 0.92
CA THR A 127 -28.58 -14.13 0.97
C THR A 127 -27.91 -14.23 -0.40
N ALA A 128 -28.59 -14.75 -1.43
CA ALA A 128 -28.02 -14.87 -2.78
C ALA A 128 -27.64 -13.52 -3.41
N ARG A 129 -28.35 -12.44 -3.08
CA ARG A 129 -28.02 -11.09 -3.57
C ARG A 129 -26.85 -10.46 -2.80
N ILE A 130 -26.68 -10.83 -1.53
CA ILE A 130 -25.52 -10.42 -0.73
C ILE A 130 -24.24 -11.00 -1.34
N GLU A 131 -24.26 -12.27 -1.74
CA GLU A 131 -23.11 -12.90 -2.43
C GLU A 131 -22.79 -12.23 -3.76
N GLU A 132 -23.81 -11.90 -4.57
CA GLU A 132 -23.63 -11.18 -5.83
C GLU A 132 -23.00 -9.78 -5.60
N HIS A 133 -23.50 -9.04 -4.61
CA HIS A 133 -22.96 -7.72 -4.26
C HIS A 133 -21.52 -7.81 -3.71
N MET A 134 -21.22 -8.84 -2.94
CA MET A 134 -19.87 -9.11 -2.45
C MET A 134 -18.90 -9.39 -3.61
N ALA A 135 -19.30 -10.21 -4.59
CA ALA A 135 -18.48 -10.47 -5.78
C ALA A 135 -18.20 -9.18 -6.58
N LYS A 136 -19.20 -8.29 -6.71
CA LYS A 136 -19.03 -6.97 -7.35
C LYS A 136 -18.07 -6.07 -6.57
N LEU A 137 -18.12 -6.08 -5.24
CA LEU A 137 -17.19 -5.32 -4.39
C LEU A 137 -15.77 -5.86 -4.50
N VAL A 138 -15.57 -7.17 -4.48
CA VAL A 138 -14.24 -7.79 -4.71
C VAL A 138 -13.69 -7.37 -6.07
N ALA A 139 -14.51 -7.43 -7.12
CA ALA A 139 -14.09 -6.99 -8.46
C ALA A 139 -13.72 -5.50 -8.47
N TYR A 140 -14.49 -4.65 -7.79
CA TYR A 140 -14.19 -3.23 -7.65
C TYR A 140 -12.85 -2.99 -6.92
N TYR A 141 -12.61 -3.63 -5.78
CA TYR A 141 -11.34 -3.47 -5.05
C TYR A 141 -10.13 -3.97 -5.86
N LYS A 142 -10.30 -5.02 -6.67
CA LYS A 142 -9.27 -5.46 -7.62
C LYS A 142 -8.92 -4.36 -8.65
N THR A 143 -9.89 -3.55 -9.08
CA THR A 143 -9.59 -2.39 -9.95
C THR A 143 -8.80 -1.28 -9.26
N LEU A 144 -8.80 -1.23 -7.93
CA LEU A 144 -8.01 -0.33 -7.11
C LEU A 144 -6.64 -0.93 -6.72
N GLY A 145 -6.33 -2.15 -7.19
CA GLY A 145 -5.06 -2.83 -6.92
C GLY A 145 -5.05 -3.66 -5.64
N TYR A 146 -6.20 -3.91 -5.01
CA TYR A 146 -6.28 -4.85 -3.90
C TYR A 146 -6.26 -6.30 -4.41
N GLU A 147 -5.70 -7.18 -3.60
CA GLU A 147 -5.76 -8.63 -3.76
C GLU A 147 -6.48 -9.24 -2.55
N GLU A 148 -6.89 -10.51 -2.66
CA GLU A 148 -7.49 -11.22 -1.52
C GLU A 148 -6.41 -11.50 -0.46
N ASP A 149 -6.67 -11.13 0.80
CA ASP A 149 -5.75 -11.35 1.91
C ASP A 149 -5.92 -12.76 2.47
N LYS A 150 -5.16 -13.72 1.93
CA LYS A 150 -5.21 -15.13 2.33
C LYS A 150 -4.65 -15.39 3.72
N ASP A 151 -3.88 -14.43 4.24
CA ASP A 151 -3.24 -14.52 5.55
C ASP A 151 -4.05 -13.77 6.63
N ALA A 152 -5.19 -13.18 6.25
CA ALA A 152 -6.06 -12.49 7.19
C ALA A 152 -6.54 -13.47 8.28
N PRO A 153 -6.53 -13.04 9.55
CA PRO A 153 -7.09 -13.86 10.63
C PRO A 153 -8.57 -14.14 10.36
N PRO A 154 -9.11 -15.28 10.85
CA PRO A 154 -10.52 -15.58 10.72
C PRO A 154 -11.38 -14.44 11.28
N SER A 155 -12.10 -13.73 10.41
CA SER A 155 -13.03 -12.68 10.83
C SER A 155 -14.38 -13.30 11.19
N VAL A 156 -15.05 -12.69 12.17
CA VAL A 156 -16.45 -13.00 12.48
C VAL A 156 -17.40 -12.40 11.43
N ASP A 157 -16.94 -11.38 10.70
CA ASP A 157 -17.72 -10.70 9.67
C ASP A 157 -17.76 -11.52 8.37
N PRO A 158 -18.95 -11.72 7.79
CA PRO A 158 -19.13 -12.53 6.58
C PRO A 158 -18.71 -11.75 5.33
N GLY A 159 -17.42 -11.49 5.14
CA GLY A 159 -16.87 -10.78 3.98
C GLY A 159 -15.55 -11.36 3.49
N VAL A 160 -15.09 -10.88 2.33
CA VAL A 160 -13.80 -11.31 1.77
C VAL A 160 -12.72 -10.31 2.20
N PRO A 161 -11.71 -10.72 2.98
CA PRO A 161 -10.62 -9.83 3.35
C PRO A 161 -9.75 -9.52 2.12
N MET A 162 -9.44 -8.25 1.95
CA MET A 162 -8.69 -7.70 0.84
C MET A 162 -7.52 -6.87 1.37
N ILE A 163 -6.40 -6.91 0.66
CA ILE A 163 -5.20 -6.17 1.02
C ILE A 163 -4.63 -5.47 -0.20
N TRP A 164 -4.31 -4.19 0.00
CA TRP A 164 -3.52 -3.40 -0.92
C TRP A 164 -2.16 -3.16 -0.30
N ARG A 165 -1.13 -3.28 -1.14
CA ARG A 165 0.24 -2.95 -0.80
C ARG A 165 0.70 -1.87 -1.73
N GLY A 166 1.06 -0.73 -1.16
CA GLY A 166 1.62 0.37 -1.91
C GLY A 166 2.93 -0.04 -2.59
N PRO A 167 3.36 0.72 -3.59
CA PRO A 167 4.72 0.62 -4.07
C PRO A 167 5.64 0.74 -2.85
N GLU A 168 6.55 -0.23 -2.71
CA GLU A 168 7.43 -0.33 -1.54
C GLU A 168 8.11 1.02 -1.30
N GLN A 169 7.79 1.66 -0.18
CA GLN A 169 8.27 3.02 0.05
C GLN A 169 9.78 2.98 0.28
N VAL A 170 10.48 3.91 -0.34
CA VAL A 170 11.95 4.02 -0.29
C VAL A 170 12.53 3.85 1.13
N PRO A 171 11.95 4.46 2.20
CA PRO A 171 12.45 4.28 3.57
C PRO A 171 12.33 2.84 4.09
N GLN A 172 11.23 2.14 3.80
CA GLN A 172 11.05 0.74 4.20
C GLN A 172 12.06 -0.18 3.51
N LEU A 173 12.42 0.21 2.29
CA LEU A 173 13.41 -0.47 1.48
C LEU A 173 14.83 -0.25 2.01
N PHE A 174 15.14 0.96 2.49
CA PHE A 174 16.35 1.24 3.25
C PHE A 174 16.44 0.41 4.54
N ASP A 175 15.36 0.35 5.33
CA ASP A 175 15.35 -0.39 6.59
C ASP A 175 15.58 -1.89 6.36
N ARG A 176 14.98 -2.46 5.30
CA ARG A 176 15.25 -3.84 4.88
C ARG A 176 16.68 -4.05 4.42
N ILE A 177 17.25 -3.13 3.65
CA ILE A 177 18.65 -3.20 3.21
C ILE A 177 19.59 -3.10 4.40
N LYS A 178 19.31 -2.22 5.36
CA LYS A 178 20.08 -2.08 6.59
C LYS A 178 20.01 -3.34 7.45
N ALA A 179 18.81 -3.91 7.66
CA ALA A 179 18.65 -5.16 8.39
C ALA A 179 19.43 -6.32 7.75
N LEU A 180 19.43 -6.39 6.41
CA LEU A 180 20.23 -7.36 5.66
C LEU A 180 21.73 -7.12 5.87
N ALA A 181 22.19 -5.87 5.84
CA ALA A 181 23.59 -5.50 6.08
C ALA A 181 24.04 -5.87 7.51
N ASP A 182 23.19 -5.63 8.49
CA ASP A 182 23.45 -5.95 9.90
C ASP A 182 23.52 -7.47 10.11
N GLU A 183 22.64 -8.23 9.46
CA GLU A 183 22.67 -9.70 9.48
C GLU A 183 23.94 -10.27 8.84
N ILE A 184 24.35 -9.71 7.69
CA ILE A 184 25.60 -10.05 7.01
C ILE A 184 26.81 -9.80 7.93
N SER A 185 26.88 -8.61 8.54
CA SER A 185 27.95 -8.23 9.45
C SER A 185 28.02 -9.17 10.65
N THR A 186 26.87 -9.47 11.27
CA THR A 186 26.77 -10.39 12.41
C THR A 186 27.24 -11.80 12.06
N LYS A 187 26.94 -12.30 10.85
CA LYS A 187 27.33 -13.65 10.41
C LYS A 187 28.81 -13.73 10.05
N ILE A 188 29.39 -12.66 9.50
CA ILE A 188 30.83 -12.53 9.27
C ILE A 188 31.59 -12.54 10.60
N GLU A 189 31.14 -11.77 11.58
CA GLU A 189 31.71 -11.74 12.94
C GLU A 189 31.64 -13.12 13.63
N LYS A 190 30.62 -13.92 13.32
CA LYS A 190 30.44 -15.28 13.87
C LYS A 190 31.23 -16.38 13.13
N GLY A 191 32.02 -16.04 12.11
CA GLY A 191 33.00 -16.96 11.52
C GLY A 191 32.45 -18.05 10.60
N PHE A 192 31.25 -17.87 10.02
CA PHE A 192 30.75 -18.76 8.96
C PHE A 192 31.70 -18.65 7.75
N GLY A 193 32.32 -19.76 7.36
CA GLY A 193 33.46 -19.79 6.42
C GLY A 193 33.26 -19.07 5.08
N GLU A 194 34.39 -18.86 4.37
CA GLU A 194 34.58 -18.14 3.10
C GLU A 194 33.45 -18.28 2.06
N GLU A 195 32.92 -19.48 1.91
CA GLU A 195 31.91 -19.82 0.92
C GLU A 195 30.50 -19.34 1.30
N ALA A 196 30.16 -19.36 2.60
CA ALA A 196 28.87 -18.90 3.11
C ALA A 196 28.74 -17.38 2.98
N ALA A 197 29.81 -16.64 3.31
CA ALA A 197 29.85 -15.19 3.15
C ALA A 197 29.78 -14.77 1.67
N THR A 198 30.45 -15.52 0.78
CA THR A 198 30.45 -15.27 -0.67
C THR A 198 29.07 -15.53 -1.31
N ASN A 199 28.40 -16.61 -0.93
CA ASN A 199 27.05 -16.91 -1.44
C ASN A 199 26.01 -15.91 -0.92
N PHE A 200 26.11 -15.51 0.35
CA PHE A 200 25.22 -14.49 0.91
C PHE A 200 25.41 -13.12 0.25
N PHE A 201 26.65 -12.74 -0.07
CA PHE A 201 26.90 -11.49 -0.80
C PHE A 201 26.28 -11.52 -2.20
N LYS A 202 26.33 -12.68 -2.89
CA LYS A 202 25.66 -12.86 -4.18
C LYS A 202 24.14 -12.75 -4.08
N ASP A 203 23.54 -13.27 -3.01
CA ASP A 203 22.09 -13.16 -2.79
C ASP A 203 21.67 -11.71 -2.50
N GLY A 204 22.45 -10.98 -1.70
CA GLY A 204 22.24 -9.54 -1.49
C GLY A 204 22.38 -8.73 -2.78
N LEU A 205 23.36 -9.07 -3.63
CA LEU A 205 23.55 -8.43 -4.93
C LEU A 205 22.38 -8.72 -5.89
N ARG A 206 21.86 -9.96 -5.91
CA ARG A 206 20.70 -10.34 -6.71
C ARG A 206 19.44 -9.61 -6.26
N PHE A 207 19.21 -9.54 -4.95
CA PHE A 207 18.09 -8.80 -4.38
C PHE A 207 18.14 -7.31 -4.77
N ALA A 208 19.32 -6.68 -4.69
CA ALA A 208 19.49 -5.30 -5.10
C ALA A 208 19.28 -5.08 -6.62
N GLN A 209 19.69 -6.04 -7.46
CA GLN A 209 19.42 -5.99 -8.91
C GLN A 209 17.92 -6.13 -9.23
N GLU A 210 17.21 -7.02 -8.53
CA GLU A 210 15.75 -7.17 -8.68
C GLU A 210 15.01 -5.90 -8.28
N LEU A 211 15.46 -5.29 -7.20
CA LEU A 211 14.95 -4.02 -6.70
C LEU A 211 15.18 -2.86 -7.66
N ALA A 212 16.40 -2.72 -8.20
CA ALA A 212 16.72 -1.69 -9.21
C ALA A 212 15.90 -1.88 -10.50
N ARG A 213 15.52 -3.12 -10.85
CA ARG A 213 14.61 -3.38 -11.98
C ARG A 213 13.17 -2.96 -11.69
N LYS A 214 12.70 -3.16 -10.46
CA LYS A 214 11.34 -2.78 -10.05
C LYS A 214 11.19 -1.27 -9.84
N HIS A 215 12.27 -0.59 -9.44
CA HIS A 215 12.27 0.82 -9.07
C HIS A 215 13.45 1.59 -9.71
N PRO A 216 13.46 1.74 -11.04
CA PRO A 216 14.61 2.29 -11.79
C PRO A 216 14.89 3.78 -11.53
N ASP A 217 13.93 4.54 -11.00
CA ASP A 217 14.04 5.99 -10.80
C ASP A 217 14.42 6.37 -9.36
N THR A 218 14.62 5.40 -8.48
CA THR A 218 14.78 5.64 -7.04
C THR A 218 16.26 5.71 -6.63
N PHE A 219 16.86 6.90 -6.68
CA PHE A 219 18.28 7.15 -6.34
C PHE A 219 18.76 6.54 -5.01
N ASP A 220 17.88 6.54 -4.03
CA ASP A 220 18.08 6.05 -2.67
C ASP A 220 18.29 4.51 -2.56
N LEU A 221 17.67 3.76 -3.48
CA LEU A 221 17.92 2.33 -3.66
C LEU A 221 19.33 2.06 -4.19
N TYR A 222 19.80 2.93 -5.08
CA TYR A 222 21.16 2.88 -5.62
C TYR A 222 22.19 3.26 -4.56
N ALA A 223 21.89 4.20 -3.67
CA ALA A 223 22.74 4.54 -2.53
C ALA A 223 22.85 3.37 -1.53
N SER A 224 21.75 2.68 -1.27
CA SER A 224 21.73 1.48 -0.43
C SER A 224 22.56 0.32 -0.99
N TYR A 225 22.50 0.11 -2.32
CA TYR A 225 23.36 -0.84 -3.03
C TYR A 225 24.84 -0.44 -2.96
N HIS A 226 25.15 0.86 -3.09
CA HIS A 226 26.50 1.38 -2.90
C HIS A 226 27.01 1.14 -1.49
N VAL A 227 26.18 1.30 -0.45
CA VAL A 227 26.54 1.01 0.93
C VAL A 227 26.79 -0.49 1.14
N LEU A 228 25.98 -1.39 0.59
CA LEU A 228 26.25 -2.84 0.66
C LEU A 228 27.51 -3.27 -0.09
N THR A 229 27.84 -2.60 -1.19
CA THR A 229 29.02 -2.93 -2.01
C THR A 229 30.31 -2.21 -1.58
N HIS A 230 30.21 -1.06 -0.90
CA HIS A 230 31.35 -0.20 -0.54
C HIS A 230 31.52 0.04 0.97
N SER A 231 30.52 -0.27 1.81
CA SER A 231 30.56 -0.04 3.26
C SER A 231 30.70 -1.33 4.06
N SER A 232 31.70 -2.15 3.73
CA SER A 232 32.25 -3.10 4.70
C SER A 232 33.72 -2.75 4.95
N PRO A 233 34.08 -2.47 6.20
CA PRO A 233 35.24 -3.09 6.83
C PRO A 233 34.75 -3.90 8.03
N PRO A 234 35.26 -5.15 8.19
CA PRO A 234 36.64 -5.31 8.59
C PRO A 234 37.40 -6.25 7.65
N TYR A 235 37.94 -5.72 6.55
CA TYR A 235 38.74 -6.49 5.60
C TYR A 235 40.20 -6.69 6.04
N GLU A 236 40.69 -5.94 7.03
CA GLU A 236 42.08 -6.06 7.54
C GLU A 236 42.28 -7.22 8.53
N ALA A 237 41.22 -7.84 9.04
CA ALA A 237 41.30 -8.82 10.13
C ALA A 237 41.46 -10.29 9.67
N VAL A 238 41.49 -10.58 8.36
CA VAL A 238 41.54 -11.95 7.83
C VAL A 238 42.84 -12.18 7.03
N PRO A 239 43.84 -12.89 7.58
CA PRO A 239 45.09 -13.17 6.88
C PRO A 239 44.87 -13.98 5.60
N GLY A 240 45.42 -13.52 4.47
CA GLY A 240 45.42 -14.23 3.18
C GLY A 240 44.38 -13.79 2.16
N ARG A 241 43.51 -12.82 2.48
CA ARG A 241 42.54 -12.26 1.51
C ARG A 241 42.98 -10.91 0.95
N ARG A 242 42.73 -10.70 -0.36
CA ARG A 242 42.91 -9.40 -1.02
C ARG A 242 41.59 -8.62 -1.00
N ALA A 243 41.69 -7.29 -0.94
CA ALA A 243 40.54 -6.41 -1.10
C ALA A 243 39.79 -6.74 -2.41
N VAL A 244 38.46 -6.78 -2.34
CA VAL A 244 37.60 -6.83 -3.53
C VAL A 244 37.72 -5.47 -4.21
N THR A 245 38.15 -5.47 -5.46
CA THR A 245 38.42 -4.28 -6.26
C THR A 245 37.41 -4.14 -7.39
N ARG A 246 37.43 -3.01 -8.09
CA ARG A 246 36.68 -2.82 -9.35
C ARG A 246 36.98 -3.90 -10.40
N GLY A 247 38.10 -4.64 -10.28
CA GLY A 247 38.46 -5.75 -11.16
C GLY A 247 37.88 -7.11 -10.78
N ASP A 248 37.25 -7.24 -9.60
CA ASP A 248 36.58 -8.47 -9.14
C ASP A 248 35.12 -8.57 -9.62
N PHE A 249 34.60 -7.46 -10.13
CA PHE A 249 33.30 -7.38 -10.79
C PHE A 249 33.57 -7.18 -12.29
N PRO A 250 33.34 -8.19 -13.14
CA PRO A 250 33.53 -8.02 -14.57
C PRO A 250 32.64 -6.86 -15.03
N GLY A 251 33.18 -5.94 -15.84
CA GLY A 251 32.48 -4.72 -16.25
C GLY A 251 31.16 -4.97 -17.00
N GLU A 252 30.85 -6.22 -17.34
CA GLU A 252 29.56 -6.65 -17.91
C GLU A 252 28.44 -6.80 -16.89
N ASP A 253 28.79 -7.05 -15.62
CA ASP A 253 27.87 -7.15 -14.49
C ASP A 253 27.76 -5.84 -13.70
N SER A 254 28.44 -4.78 -14.16
CA SER A 254 28.38 -3.47 -13.50
C SER A 254 27.04 -2.78 -13.81
N VAL A 255 26.43 -2.25 -12.75
CA VAL A 255 25.18 -1.47 -12.85
C VAL A 255 25.35 -0.27 -13.78
N GLU A 256 26.55 0.32 -13.88
CA GLU A 256 26.86 1.36 -14.88
C GLU A 256 26.57 0.90 -16.31
N LYS A 257 27.03 -0.31 -16.70
CA LYS A 257 26.81 -0.83 -18.07
C LYS A 257 25.36 -1.29 -18.28
N PHE A 258 24.69 -1.78 -17.24
CA PHE A 258 23.24 -2.04 -17.28
C PHE A 258 22.44 -0.75 -17.50
N LEU A 259 22.75 0.33 -16.78
CA LEU A 259 22.10 1.64 -16.95
C LEU A 259 22.38 2.24 -18.32
N GLU A 260 23.61 2.10 -18.83
CA GLU A 260 23.97 2.55 -20.17
C GLU A 260 23.19 1.80 -21.25
N ASN A 261 23.04 0.47 -21.10
CA ASN A 261 22.26 -0.36 -22.01
C ASN A 261 20.75 -0.07 -21.90
N HIS A 262 20.22 0.11 -20.69
CA HIS A 262 18.80 0.40 -20.47
C HIS A 262 18.42 1.78 -21.05
N ARG A 263 19.23 2.81 -20.80
CA ARG A 263 19.05 4.15 -21.39
C ARG A 263 19.15 4.13 -22.91
N ARG A 264 20.09 3.37 -23.48
CA ARG A 264 20.18 3.17 -24.94
C ARG A 264 18.98 2.42 -25.52
N GLN A 265 18.41 1.47 -24.78
CA GLN A 265 17.31 0.63 -25.25
C GLN A 265 15.94 1.34 -25.17
N TYR A 266 15.78 2.28 -24.24
CA TYR A 266 14.52 3.01 -24.01
C TYR A 266 14.59 4.51 -24.32
N ASN A 267 15.73 5.02 -24.81
CA ASN A 267 15.93 6.38 -25.32
C ASN A 267 15.58 7.50 -24.30
N VAL A 268 16.04 7.33 -23.06
CA VAL A 268 15.97 8.33 -21.97
C VAL A 268 17.38 8.78 -21.59
#